data_AF-A0A1L9UUN4-F1
#
_entry.id   AF-A0A1L9UUN4-F1
#
_cell.length_a   1.000
_cell.length_b   1.000
_cell.length_c   1.000
_cell.angle_alpha   90.00
_cell.angle_beta   90.00
_cell.angle_gamma   90.00
#
_symmetry.space_group_name_H-M   'P 1'
#
loop_
_entity.id
_entity.type
_entity.pdbx_description
1 polymer ?
#
loop_
_entity_poly.entity_id
_entity_poly.type
_entity_poly.pdbx_seq_one_letter_code
_entity_poly.pdbx_strand_id
1 'polypeptide(L)'
;MLGHLTRNFRSPHRGVQSQEVFVVGFHGPYLHICRGYFPQDLISRVYLDGCADDEEFDLQFTRGYNLYLKEDWLAAMRALTRLLRYLLSGKAMVAGVPRK
;
A
#
# COMPACT_ATOMS: atom_id res chain seq x y z
N MET A 1 8.05 3.29 -5.60
CA MET A 1 6.62 2.94 -5.48
C MET A 1 5.69 4.06 -5.97
N LEU A 2 6.01 5.34 -5.72
CA LEU A 2 5.17 6.46 -6.17
C LEU A 2 5.02 6.61 -7.69
N GLY A 3 6.07 6.34 -8.47
CA GLY A 3 5.99 6.36 -9.95
C GLY A 3 5.04 5.33 -10.57
N HIS A 4 4.61 4.31 -9.80
CA HIS A 4 3.54 3.40 -10.22
C HIS A 4 2.16 3.88 -9.78
N LEU A 5 2.07 4.57 -8.64
CA LEU A 5 0.85 5.26 -8.20
C LEU A 5 0.46 6.37 -9.19
N THR A 6 1.44 7.10 -9.74
CA THR A 6 1.17 8.20 -10.68
C THR A 6 0.43 7.78 -11.94
N ARG A 7 0.58 6.50 -12.33
CA ARG A 7 -0.05 5.93 -13.52
C ARG A 7 -1.57 5.73 -13.37
N ASN A 8 -2.08 5.67 -12.13
CA ASN A 8 -3.50 5.57 -11.84
C ASN A 8 -4.25 6.90 -11.98
N PHE A 9 -3.55 8.02 -12.18
CA PHE A 9 -4.15 9.35 -12.40
C PHE A 9 -4.55 9.62 -13.85
N ARG A 10 -4.47 8.64 -14.76
CA ARG A 10 -4.86 8.78 -16.17
C ARG A 10 -6.37 8.88 -16.43
N SER A 11 -7.16 9.39 -15.47
CA SER A 11 -8.51 9.85 -15.75
C SER A 11 -8.53 11.38 -15.65
N PRO A 12 -8.63 12.11 -16.77
CA PRO A 12 -8.63 13.58 -16.81
C PRO A 12 -9.80 14.23 -16.02
N HIS A 13 -10.74 13.44 -15.52
CA HIS A 13 -11.98 13.90 -14.90
C HIS A 13 -12.05 13.67 -13.38
N ARG A 14 -11.04 13.04 -12.77
CA ARG A 14 -11.00 12.81 -11.33
C ARG A 14 -9.65 13.31 -10.83
N GLY A 15 -9.66 14.46 -10.14
CA GLY A 15 -8.46 15.04 -9.56
C GLY A 15 -7.67 14.03 -8.71
N VAL A 16 -6.39 14.31 -8.49
CA VAL A 16 -5.52 13.51 -7.61
C VAL A 16 -6.24 13.34 -6.26
N GLN A 17 -6.41 12.12 -5.78
CA GLN A 17 -6.97 11.85 -4.45
C GLN A 17 -5.87 11.27 -3.56
N SER A 18 -5.98 11.45 -2.25
CA SER A 18 -5.14 10.72 -1.29
C SER A 18 -5.30 9.22 -1.50
N GLN A 19 -4.22 8.46 -1.31
CA GLN A 19 -4.22 7.03 -1.53
C GLN A 19 -3.58 6.26 -0.38
N GLU A 20 -4.13 5.10 -0.10
CA GLU A 20 -3.51 4.07 0.72
C GLU A 20 -2.87 3.01 -0.18
N VAL A 21 -1.66 2.62 0.17
CA VAL A 21 -0.95 1.51 -0.47
C VAL A 21 -0.67 0.44 0.55
N PHE A 22 -1.03 -0.79 0.20
CA PHE A 22 -0.68 -1.96 0.97
C PHE A 22 0.33 -2.80 0.21
N VAL A 23 1.40 -3.20 0.89
CA VAL A 23 2.39 -4.14 0.37
C VAL A 23 2.34 -5.37 1.26
N VAL A 24 2.07 -6.51 0.65
CA VAL A 24 2.10 -7.81 1.31
C VAL A 24 3.25 -8.59 0.70
N GLY A 25 4.19 -9.00 1.54
CA GLY A 25 5.43 -9.60 1.07
C GLY A 25 6.07 -10.50 2.11
N PHE A 26 7.10 -11.21 1.67
CA PHE A 26 7.85 -12.16 2.49
C PHE A 26 9.29 -11.69 2.68
N HIS A 27 9.80 -11.86 3.89
CA HIS A 27 11.22 -11.83 4.18
C HIS A 27 11.60 -13.12 4.91
N GLY A 28 12.24 -14.05 4.18
CA GLY A 28 12.42 -15.42 4.66
C GLY A 28 11.05 -16.06 4.98
N PRO A 29 10.87 -16.67 6.16
CA PRO A 29 9.59 -17.28 6.54
C PRO A 29 8.55 -16.30 7.07
N TYR A 30 8.90 -15.00 7.17
CA TYR A 30 8.04 -13.99 7.77
C TYR A 30 7.18 -13.31 6.71
N LEU A 31 5.86 -13.34 6.91
CA LEU A 31 4.93 -12.51 6.18
C LEU A 31 4.88 -11.11 6.82
N HIS A 32 4.98 -10.08 5.99
CA HIS A 32 4.83 -8.68 6.40
C HIS A 32 3.69 -8.02 5.63
N ILE A 33 2.91 -7.20 6.33
CA ILE A 33 1.93 -6.30 5.73
C ILE A 33 2.37 -4.88 6.08
N CYS A 34 2.59 -4.08 5.04
CA CYS A 34 2.96 -2.68 5.14
C CYS A 34 1.82 -1.81 4.62
N ARG A 35 1.58 -0.68 5.27
CA ARG A 35 0.63 0.37 4.86
C ARG A 35 1.35 1.70 4.72
N GLY A 36 1.26 2.30 3.54
CA GLY A 36 1.64 3.69 3.29
C GLY A 36 0.40 4.54 3.04
N TYR A 37 0.34 5.73 3.63
CA TYR A 37 -0.68 6.74 3.33
C TYR A 37 -0.03 7.91 2.61
N PHE A 38 -0.54 8.21 1.42
CA PHE A 38 -0.01 9.25 0.54
C PHE A 38 -1.09 10.32 0.35
N PRO A 39 -0.98 11.49 0.97
CA PRO A 39 -1.95 12.55 0.80
C PRO A 39 -1.91 13.12 -0.62
N GLN A 40 -3.05 13.64 -1.07
CA GLN A 40 -3.21 14.25 -2.39
C GLN A 40 -2.11 15.28 -2.71
N ASP A 41 -1.76 16.14 -1.76
CA ASP A 41 -0.79 17.22 -1.98
C ASP A 41 0.61 16.66 -2.26
N LEU A 42 1.00 15.62 -1.52
CA LEU A 42 2.26 14.92 -1.70
C LEU A 42 2.31 14.25 -3.08
N ILE A 43 1.25 13.54 -3.44
CA ILE A 43 1.13 12.89 -4.74
C ILE A 43 1.18 13.93 -5.87
N SER A 44 0.47 15.05 -5.72
CA SER A 44 0.40 16.11 -6.72
C SER A 44 1.77 16.77 -6.92
N ARG A 45 2.46 17.08 -5.82
CA ARG A 45 3.83 17.60 -5.85
C ARG A 45 4.77 16.62 -6.56
N VAL A 46 4.77 15.34 -6.19
CA VAL A 46 5.67 14.35 -6.85
C VAL A 46 5.31 14.13 -8.32
N TYR A 47 4.03 14.25 -8.68
CA TYR A 47 3.63 14.17 -10.08
C TYR A 47 4.15 15.34 -10.92
N LEU A 48 4.17 16.56 -10.36
CA LEU A 48 4.61 17.77 -11.05
C LEU A 48 6.13 17.94 -11.04
N ASP A 49 6.73 17.77 -9.86
CA ASP A 49 8.13 18.14 -9.59
C ASP A 49 9.05 16.92 -9.56
N GLY A 50 8.50 15.70 -9.59
CA GLY A 50 9.24 14.46 -9.41
C GLY A 50 9.49 14.12 -7.93
N CYS A 51 10.19 13.01 -7.70
CA CYS A 51 10.59 12.54 -6.38
C CYS A 51 12.08 12.78 -6.22
N ALA A 52 12.52 13.36 -5.10
CA ALA A 52 13.95 13.44 -4.81
C ALA A 52 14.50 12.05 -4.47
N ASP A 53 15.80 11.83 -4.73
CA ASP A 53 16.45 10.54 -4.51
C ASP A 53 16.56 10.15 -3.03
N ASP A 54 16.60 11.14 -2.14
CA ASP A 54 16.68 11.02 -0.68
C ASP A 54 15.32 11.16 0.01
N GLU A 55 14.23 11.22 -0.76
CA GLU A 55 12.90 11.39 -0.20
C GLU A 55 12.37 10.08 0.41
N GLU A 56 12.29 10.04 1.73
CA GLU A 56 11.75 8.93 2.50
C GLU A 56 10.26 9.11 2.81
N PHE A 57 9.51 8.01 2.76
CA PHE A 57 8.09 7.97 3.12
C PHE A 57 7.90 7.02 4.29
N ASP A 58 7.17 7.47 5.31
CA ASP A 58 6.86 6.63 6.46
C ASP A 58 5.89 5.51 6.06
N LEU A 59 6.23 4.31 6.50
CA LEU A 59 5.53 3.07 6.18
C LEU A 59 5.23 2.32 7.48
N GLN A 60 3.95 2.05 7.72
CA GLN A 60 3.52 1.30 8.89
C GLN A 60 3.58 -0.19 8.61
N PHE A 61 4.44 -0.91 9.32
CA PHE A 61 4.56 -2.35 9.21
C PHE A 61 3.81 -3.06 10.34
N THR A 62 3.14 -4.16 10.02
CA THR A 62 2.82 -5.16 11.03
C THR A 62 4.11 -5.82 11.53
N ARG A 63 4.05 -6.45 12.71
CA ARG A 63 5.07 -7.44 13.07
C ARG A 63 5.17 -8.50 11.95
N GLY A 64 6.37 -9.07 11.75
CA GLY A 64 6.54 -10.22 10.87
C GLY A 64 5.86 -11.44 11.46
N TYR A 65 5.11 -12.19 10.64
CA TYR A 65 4.46 -13.43 11.05
C TYR A 65 5.25 -14.63 10.53
N ASN A 66 5.86 -15.42 11.41
CA ASN A 66 6.54 -16.64 11.01
C ASN A 66 5.52 -17.72 10.65
N LEU A 67 5.36 -18.02 9.37
CA LEU A 67 4.30 -18.93 8.91
C LEU A 67 4.50 -20.40 9.32
N TYR A 68 5.69 -20.78 9.82
CA TYR A 68 5.92 -22.10 10.38
C TYR A 68 5.33 -22.29 11.78
N LEU A 69 4.99 -21.20 12.48
CA LEU A 69 4.37 -21.25 13.80
C LEU A 69 2.85 -21.15 13.65
N LYS A 70 2.12 -22.11 14.22
CA LYS A 70 0.65 -22.16 14.14
C LYS A 70 -0.03 -20.86 14.59
N GLU A 71 0.48 -20.24 15.64
CA GLU A 71 -0.08 -19.00 16.20
C GLU A 71 0.10 -17.81 15.24
N ASP A 72 1.29 -17.69 14.65
CA ASP A 72 1.59 -16.66 13.67
C ASP A 72 0.87 -16.89 12.35
N TRP A 73 0.70 -18.15 11.94
CA TRP A 73 -0.17 -18.50 10.81
C TRP A 73 -1.60 -17.99 11.03
N LEU A 74 -2.19 -18.29 12.19
CA LEU A 74 -3.53 -17.81 12.53
C LEU A 74 -3.60 -16.28 12.60
N ALA A 75 -2.59 -15.62 13.15
CA ALA A 75 -2.51 -14.16 13.20
C ALA A 75 -2.39 -13.53 11.81
N ALA A 76 -1.55 -14.11 10.94
CA ALA A 76 -1.37 -13.70 9.55
C ALA A 76 -2.68 -13.82 8.77
N MET A 77 -3.37 -14.96 8.87
CA MET A 77 -4.66 -15.16 8.21
C MET A 77 -5.72 -14.17 8.68
N ARG A 78 -5.77 -13.84 9.98
CA ARG A 78 -6.66 -12.80 10.50
C ARG A 78 -6.32 -11.42 9.94
N ALA A 79 -5.03 -11.06 9.85
CA ALA A 79 -4.59 -9.79 9.29
C ALA A 79 -4.96 -9.68 7.80
N LEU A 80 -4.68 -10.72 7.01
CA LEU A 80 -5.04 -10.79 5.59
C LEU A 80 -6.55 -10.72 5.36
N THR A 81 -7.34 -11.41 6.18
CA THR A 81 -8.81 -11.37 6.08
C THR A 81 -9.36 -9.99 6.42
N ARG A 82 -8.78 -9.30 7.40
CA ARG A 82 -9.14 -7.90 7.72
C ARG A 82 -8.79 -6.96 6.58
N LEU A 83 -7.60 -7.11 5.98
CA LEU A 83 -7.19 -6.34 4.82
C LEU A 83 -8.15 -6.57 3.64
N LEU A 84 -8.45 -7.83 3.30
CA LEU A 84 -9.39 -8.16 2.23
C LEU A 84 -10.78 -7.53 2.47
N ARG A 85 -11.32 -7.62 3.69
CA ARG A 85 -12.60 -6.98 4.03
C ARG A 85 -12.53 -5.46 3.90
N TYR A 86 -11.43 -4.84 4.29
CA TYR A 86 -11.24 -3.40 4.11
C TYR A 86 -11.22 -3.04 2.61
N LEU A 87 -10.44 -3.75 1.79
CA LEU A 87 -10.38 -3.53 0.34
C LEU A 87 -11.75 -3.66 -0.33
N LEU A 88 -12.58 -4.60 0.12
CA LEU A 88 -13.93 -4.85 -0.41
C LEU A 88 -15.02 -3.95 0.22
N SER A 89 -14.69 -3.12 1.21
CA SER A 89 -15.69 -2.34 1.95
C SER A 89 -16.28 -1.15 1.18
N GLY A 90 -15.71 -0.81 0.01
CA GLY A 90 -16.03 0.43 -0.72
C GLY A 90 -15.48 1.70 -0.08
N LYS A 91 -14.86 1.60 1.11
CA LYS A 91 -14.20 2.72 1.81
C LYS A 91 -12.69 2.77 1.58
N ALA A 92 -12.14 1.79 0.87
CA ALA A 92 -10.71 1.69 0.63
C ALA A 92 -10.25 2.79 -0.33
N MET A 93 -9.27 3.58 0.11
CA MET A 93 -8.64 4.62 -0.72
C MET A 93 -7.50 4.04 -1.56
N VAL A 94 -7.69 2.86 -2.15
CA VAL A 94 -6.63 2.12 -2.83
C VAL A 94 -6.87 2.17 -4.34
N ALA A 95 -5.86 2.58 -5.10
CA ALA A 95 -5.89 2.49 -6.55
C ALA A 95 -5.32 1.14 -7.03
N GLY A 96 -5.95 0.50 -8.00
CA GLY A 96 -5.46 -0.76 -8.55
C GLY A 96 -4.13 -0.56 -9.27
N VAL A 97 -3.14 -1.44 -9.09
CA VAL A 97 -1.89 -1.38 -9.87
C VAL A 97 -2.12 -2.09 -11.20
N PRO A 98 -2.05 -1.40 -12.37
CA PRO A 98 -2.22 -2.06 -13.65
C PRO A 98 -1.08 -3.08 -13.86
N ARG A 99 -1.44 -4.29 -14.29
CA ARG A 99 -0.45 -5.31 -14.69
C ARG A 99 0.33 -4.81 -15.91
N LYS A 100 1.65 -5.00 -15.88
CA LYS A 100 2.54 -4.74 -17.03
C LYS A 100 2.24 -5.71 -18.16
#